data_AF-A0A5M9I082-F1
#
_entry.id   AF-A0A5M9I082-F1
#
_cell.length_a   1.000
_cell.length_b   1.000
_cell.length_c   1.000
_cell.angle_alpha   90.00
_cell.angle_beta   90.00
_cell.angle_gamma   90.00
#
_symmetry.space_group_name_H-M   'P 1'
#
loop_
_entity.id
_entity.type
_entity.pdbx_description
1 polymer ?
#
loop_
_entity_poly.entity_id
_entity_poly.type
_entity_poly.pdbx_seq_one_letter_code
_entity_poly.pdbx_strand_id
1 'polypeptide(L)'
;MDKIKRIINYVSWGIIGITGLIFVVNWKNIPASVITHIGFVSVSYGSKYTLIIIFVIEIIANLVFTLGYDIPYIKEVRKTRQPSFLVDGLSIVIQSFAVLMMSAFILQTVW
;
A
#
# COMPACT_ATOMS: atom_id res chain seq x y z
N MET A 1 17.23 -10.98 10.05
CA MET A 1 15.96 -10.49 9.47
C MET A 1 15.84 -8.97 9.58
N ASP A 2 16.27 -8.37 10.69
CA ASP A 2 16.05 -6.94 10.98
C ASP A 2 16.66 -5.96 9.97
N LYS A 3 17.88 -6.24 9.47
CA LYS A 3 18.50 -5.41 8.42
C LYS A 3 17.66 -5.38 7.15
N ILE A 4 17.12 -6.53 6.72
CA ILE A 4 16.29 -6.65 5.53
C ILE A 4 14.96 -5.90 5.75
N LYS A 5 14.29 -6.14 6.88
CA LYS A 5 13.04 -5.46 7.24
C LYS A 5 13.21 -3.93 7.26
N ARG A 6 14.34 -3.45 7.78
CA ARG A 6 14.68 -2.03 7.76
C ARG A 6 14.84 -1.47 6.36
N ILE A 7 15.53 -2.19 5.47
CA ILE A 7 15.68 -1.80 4.05
C ILE A 7 14.29 -1.72 3.39
N ILE A 8 13.46 -2.75 3.58
CA ILE A 8 12.09 -2.77 3.03
C ILE A 8 11.29 -1.57 3.52
N ASN A 9 11.31 -1.28 4.82
CA ASN A 9 10.60 -0.10 5.35
C ASN A 9 11.06 1.20 4.68
N TYR A 10 12.38 1.41 4.53
CA TYR A 10 12.88 2.60 3.83
C TYR A 10 12.44 2.66 2.37
N VAL A 11 12.48 1.54 1.65
CA VAL A 11 12.03 1.46 0.26
C VAL A 11 10.53 1.74 0.17
N SER A 12 9.70 1.14 1.02
CA SER A 12 8.26 1.38 1.08
C SER A 12 7.94 2.85 1.34
N TRP A 13 8.62 3.49 2.29
CA TRP A 13 8.47 4.93 2.52
C TRP A 13 8.93 5.78 1.35
N GLY A 14 10.00 5.36 0.65
CA GLY A 14 10.45 6.01 -0.57
C GLY A 14 9.40 5.95 -1.68
N ILE A 15 8.78 4.78 -1.90
CA ILE A 15 7.69 4.61 -2.86
C ILE A 15 6.51 5.53 -2.51
N ILE A 16 6.03 5.49 -1.27
CA ILE A 16 4.92 6.34 -0.81
C ILE A 16 5.23 7.83 -0.99
N GLY A 17 6.47 8.25 -0.67
CA GLY A 17 6.91 9.63 -0.84
C GLY A 17 6.90 10.07 -2.32
N ILE A 18 7.41 9.22 -3.21
CA ILE A 18 7.42 9.49 -4.66
C ILE A 18 6.00 9.50 -5.22
N THR A 19 5.17 8.51 -4.86
CA THR A 19 3.75 8.44 -5.23
C THR A 19 3.01 9.69 -4.80
N GLY A 20 3.18 10.13 -3.55
CA GLY A 20 2.56 11.34 -3.02
C GLY A 20 3.00 12.60 -3.77
N LEU A 21 4.30 12.71 -4.09
CA LEU A 21 4.82 13.85 -4.84
C LEU A 21 4.23 13.90 -6.26
N ILE A 22 4.21 12.78 -6.98
CA ILE A 22 3.63 12.70 -8.33
C ILE A 22 2.14 13.03 -8.29
N PHE A 23 1.42 12.50 -7.29
CA PHE A 23 -0.01 12.73 -7.09
C PHE A 23 -0.33 14.23 -6.86
N VAL A 24 0.44 14.90 -6.00
CA VAL A 24 0.26 16.33 -5.71
C VAL A 24 0.60 17.20 -6.92
N VAL A 25 1.71 16.92 -7.61
CA VAL A 25 2.13 17.66 -8.81
C VAL A 25 1.09 17.57 -9.92
N ASN A 26 0.45 16.41 -10.09
CA ASN A 26 -0.54 16.19 -11.14
C ASN A 26 -1.99 16.45 -10.70
N TRP A 27 -2.23 16.93 -9.48
CA TRP A 27 -3.59 17.06 -8.92
C TRP A 27 -4.58 17.84 -9.80
N LYS A 28 -4.09 18.86 -10.53
CA LYS A 28 -4.91 19.66 -11.44
C LYS A 28 -5.29 18.92 -12.72
N ASN A 29 -4.49 17.94 -13.13
CA ASN A 29 -4.67 17.15 -14.34
C ASN A 29 -5.57 15.92 -14.11
N ILE A 30 -5.73 15.50 -12.85
CA ILE A 30 -6.58 14.36 -12.49
C ILE A 30 -8.07 14.73 -12.70
N PRO A 31 -8.83 13.94 -13.48
CA PRO A 31 -10.24 14.19 -13.74
C PRO A 31 -11.07 14.14 -12.45
N ALA A 32 -12.20 14.86 -12.43
CA ALA A 32 -13.07 14.91 -11.24
C ALA A 32 -13.67 13.54 -10.88
N SER A 33 -13.93 12.70 -11.88
CA SER A 33 -14.32 11.30 -11.71
C SER A 33 -13.14 10.38 -12.04
N VAL A 34 -12.89 9.42 -11.17
CA VAL A 34 -11.78 8.48 -11.27
C VAL A 34 -12.34 7.07 -11.18
N ILE A 35 -11.79 6.14 -11.95
CA ILE A 35 -12.19 4.73 -11.86
C ILE A 35 -11.76 4.17 -10.50
N THR A 36 -12.72 3.79 -9.66
CA THR A 36 -12.48 3.22 -8.32
C THR A 36 -12.60 1.71 -8.26
N HIS A 37 -13.25 1.10 -9.26
CA HIS A 37 -13.40 -0.35 -9.36
C HIS A 37 -13.64 -0.74 -10.82
N ILE A 38 -12.95 -1.79 -11.28
CA ILE A 38 -13.20 -2.43 -12.58
C ILE A 38 -13.71 -3.84 -12.28
N GLY A 39 -15.01 -4.04 -12.42
CA GLY A 39 -15.64 -5.35 -12.37
C GLY A 39 -15.76 -5.98 -13.75
N PHE A 40 -16.11 -7.27 -13.81
CA PHE A 40 -16.36 -7.99 -15.07
C PHE A 40 -17.48 -7.39 -15.94
N VAL A 41 -18.41 -6.61 -15.35
CA VAL A 41 -19.61 -6.09 -16.03
C VAL A 41 -19.72 -4.56 -15.92
N SER A 42 -19.06 -3.92 -14.95
CA SER A 42 -19.19 -2.47 -14.74
C SER A 42 -17.92 -1.82 -14.19
N VAL A 43 -17.74 -0.57 -14.59
CA VAL A 43 -16.71 0.34 -14.06
C VAL A 43 -17.39 1.26 -13.07
N SER A 44 -16.94 1.26 -11.82
CA SER A 44 -17.39 2.24 -10.82
C SER A 44 -16.47 3.44 -10.88
N TYR A 45 -17.08 4.62 -10.91
CA TYR A 45 -16.39 5.90 -10.87
C TYR A 45 -16.61 6.53 -9.49
N GLY A 46 -15.52 6.85 -8.81
CA GLY A 46 -15.52 7.65 -7.60
C GLY A 46 -15.04 9.08 -7.87
N SER A 47 -14.99 9.88 -6.82
CA SER A 47 -14.40 11.21 -6.89
C SER A 47 -12.87 11.14 -6.85
N LYS A 48 -12.17 12.11 -7.43
CA LYS A 48 -10.73 12.28 -7.21
C LYS A 48 -10.34 12.42 -5.73
N TYR A 49 -11.26 12.86 -4.86
CA TYR A 49 -11.04 12.89 -3.41
C TYR A 49 -10.91 11.48 -2.81
N THR A 50 -11.46 10.44 -3.44
CA THR A 50 -11.26 9.05 -3.03
C THR A 50 -9.78 8.66 -3.11
N LEU A 51 -9.00 9.23 -4.04
CA LEU A 51 -7.56 8.98 -4.13
C LEU A 51 -6.80 9.50 -2.92
N ILE A 52 -7.23 10.64 -2.35
CA ILE A 52 -6.66 11.15 -1.10
C ILE A 52 -6.91 10.15 0.02
N ILE A 53 -8.13 9.62 0.12
CA ILE A 53 -8.49 8.63 1.14
C ILE A 53 -7.64 7.37 0.98
N ILE A 54 -7.48 6.87 -0.24
CA ILE A 54 -6.65 5.69 -0.54
C ILE A 54 -5.18 5.95 -0.17
N PHE A 55 -4.64 7.12 -0.51
CA PHE A 55 -3.28 7.49 -0.14
C PHE A 55 -3.07 7.58 1.38
N VAL A 56 -4.05 8.13 2.10
CA VAL A 56 -4.02 8.15 3.58
C VAL A 56 -4.06 6.74 4.15
N ILE A 57 -4.89 5.84 3.60
CA ILE A 57 -4.94 4.43 3.99
C ILE A 57 -3.59 3.74 3.73
N GLU A 58 -2.94 4.02 2.59
CA GLU A 58 -1.62 3.50 2.26
C GLU A 58 -0.56 3.92 3.30
N ILE A 59 -0.55 5.20 3.69
CA ILE A 59 0.35 5.72 4.73
C ILE A 59 0.11 5.00 6.06
N ILE A 60 -1.15 4.88 6.48
CA ILE A 60 -1.51 4.22 7.74
C ILE A 60 -1.12 2.74 7.70
N ALA A 61 -1.43 2.04 6.61
CA ALA A 61 -1.09 0.62 6.44
C ALA A 61 0.43 0.41 6.51
N ASN A 62 1.22 1.20 5.79
CA ASN A 62 2.68 1.09 5.83
C ASN A 62 3.26 1.48 7.19
N LEU A 63 2.65 2.43 7.90
CA LEU A 63 3.03 2.79 9.27
C LEU A 63 2.83 1.61 10.24
N VAL A 64 1.69 0.92 10.15
CA VAL A 64 1.37 -0.27 10.96
C VAL A 64 2.43 -1.36 10.74
N PHE A 65 2.81 -1.62 9.48
CA PHE A 65 3.89 -2.57 9.17
C PHE A 65 5.27 -2.09 9.67
N THR A 66 5.56 -0.79 9.55
CA THR A 66 6.82 -0.19 10.02
C THR A 66 6.99 -0.35 11.53
N LEU A 67 5.90 -0.16 12.29
CA LEU A 67 5.86 -0.33 13.74
C LEU A 67 5.90 -1.81 14.18
N GLY A 68 5.86 -2.75 13.23
CA GLY A 68 5.92 -4.18 13.51
C GLY A 68 4.61 -4.75 14.07
N TYR A 69 3.48 -4.08 13.81
CA TYR A 69 2.19 -4.61 14.21
C TYR A 69 1.76 -5.74 13.28
N ASP A 70 1.60 -6.93 13.83
CA ASP A 70 1.10 -8.08 13.08
C ASP A 70 -0.40 -7.90 12.80
N ILE A 71 -0.76 -7.83 11.51
CA ILE A 71 -2.16 -7.93 11.10
C ILE A 71 -2.76 -9.27 11.58
N PRO A 72 -4.10 -9.37 11.80
CA PRO A 72 -4.72 -10.55 12.38
C PRO A 72 -4.30 -11.88 11.74
N TYR A 73 -4.15 -11.90 10.42
CA TYR A 73 -3.66 -13.08 9.69
C TYR A 73 -2.24 -13.49 10.10
N ILE A 74 -1.28 -12.55 10.10
CA ILE A 74 0.11 -12.82 10.51
C ILE A 74 0.15 -13.26 11.98
N LYS A 75 -0.69 -12.65 12.83
CA LYS A 75 -0.81 -13.01 14.24
C LYS A 75 -1.26 -14.45 14.42
N GLU A 76 -2.24 -14.93 13.65
CA GLU A 76 -2.66 -16.34 13.67
C GLU A 76 -1.55 -17.26 13.14
N VAL A 77 -0.88 -16.90 12.04
CA VAL A 77 0.22 -17.68 11.49
C VAL A 77 1.37 -17.79 12.48
N ARG A 78 1.68 -16.73 13.24
CA ARG A 78 2.73 -16.75 14.28
C ARG A 78 2.41 -17.71 15.45
N LYS A 79 1.13 -18.04 15.67
CA LYS A 79 0.73 -19.04 16.69
C LYS A 79 0.94 -20.47 16.21
N THR A 80 0.88 -20.72 14.91
CA THR A 80 1.31 -22.00 14.35
C THR A 80 2.83 -22.08 14.52
N ARG A 81 3.39 -23.20 14.98
CA ARG A 81 4.83 -23.39 15.30
C ARG A 81 5.79 -23.28 14.08
N GLN A 82 5.42 -22.48 13.08
CA GLN A 82 6.22 -22.11 11.94
C GLN A 82 7.48 -21.36 12.38
N PRO A 83 8.59 -21.53 11.67
CA PRO A 83 9.82 -20.81 11.96
C PRO A 83 9.63 -19.31 11.73
N SER A 84 10.21 -18.50 12.62
CA SER A 84 10.06 -17.04 12.63
C SER A 84 10.44 -16.38 11.29
N PHE A 85 11.45 -16.90 10.59
CA PHE A 85 11.89 -16.35 9.32
C PHE A 85 10.83 -16.43 8.22
N LEU A 86 9.97 -17.45 8.23
CA LEU A 86 8.87 -17.59 7.26
C LEU A 86 7.75 -16.60 7.56
N VAL A 87 7.41 -16.41 8.83
CA VAL A 87 6.37 -15.46 9.26
C VAL A 87 6.80 -14.02 8.97
N ASP A 88 8.06 -13.69 9.24
CA ASP A 88 8.61 -12.37 8.96
C ASP A 88 8.75 -12.12 7.45
N GLY A 89 9.12 -13.14 6.67
CA GLY A 89 9.14 -13.09 5.20
C GLY A 89 7.74 -12.85 4.62
N LEU A 90 6.73 -13.55 5.12
CA LEU A 90 5.32 -13.35 4.75
C LEU A 90 4.87 -11.91 5.04
N SER A 91 5.23 -11.37 6.22
CA SER A 91 4.95 -9.97 6.56
C SER A 91 5.55 -8.99 5.55
N ILE A 92 6.80 -9.21 5.14
CA ILE A 92 7.49 -8.37 4.16
C ILE A 92 6.78 -8.43 2.80
N VAL A 93 6.37 -9.62 2.36
CA VAL A 93 5.65 -9.80 1.08
C VAL A 93 4.31 -9.08 1.11
N ILE A 94 3.54 -9.22 2.19
CA ILE A 94 2.24 -8.56 2.33
C ILE A 94 2.40 -7.04 2.32
N GLN A 95 3.37 -6.50 3.09
CA GLN A 95 3.66 -5.07 3.12
C GLN A 95 4.05 -4.54 1.73
N SER A 96 4.98 -5.23 1.06
CA SER A 96 5.47 -4.84 -0.26
C SER A 96 4.34 -4.86 -1.29
N PHE A 97 3.52 -5.91 -1.27
CA PHE A 97 2.37 -6.02 -2.17
C PHE A 97 1.34 -4.91 -1.92
N ALA A 98 1.02 -4.63 -0.67
CA ALA A 98 0.06 -3.59 -0.30
C ALA A 98 0.50 -2.20 -0.78
N VAL A 99 1.77 -1.83 -0.54
CA VAL A 99 2.34 -0.55 -0.97
C VAL A 99 2.37 -0.46 -2.49
N LEU A 100 2.89 -1.48 -3.19
CA LEU A 100 2.96 -1.47 -4.65
C LEU A 100 1.57 -1.39 -5.29
N MET A 101 0.59 -2.13 -4.77
CA MET A 101 -0.76 -2.15 -5.31
C MET A 101 -1.49 -0.81 -5.10
N MET A 102 -1.40 -0.22 -3.90
CA MET A 102 -2.03 1.08 -3.61
C MET A 102 -1.36 2.22 -4.38
N SER A 103 -0.01 2.26 -4.41
CA SER A 103 0.73 3.24 -5.20
C SER A 103 0.43 3.13 -6.70
N ALA A 104 0.41 1.92 -7.26
CA ALA A 104 0.07 1.71 -8.67
C ALA A 104 -1.36 2.19 -8.99
N PHE A 105 -2.31 1.90 -8.10
CA PHE A 105 -3.69 2.34 -8.26
C PHE A 105 -3.82 3.87 -8.29
N ILE A 106 -3.12 4.59 -7.41
CA ILE A 106 -3.10 6.05 -7.41
C ILE A 106 -2.47 6.58 -8.71
N LEU A 107 -1.32 6.02 -9.10
CA LEU A 107 -0.57 6.49 -10.26
C LEU A 107 -1.29 6.21 -11.58
N GLN A 108 -2.10 5.16 -11.69
CA GLN A 108 -2.93 4.89 -12.87
C GLN A 108 -3.85 6.07 -13.26
N THR A 109 -4.17 6.95 -12.30
CA THR A 109 -5.08 8.09 -12.52
C THR A 109 -4.34 9.36 -12.94
N VAL A 110 -3.01 9.35 -12.81
CA VAL A 110 -2.11 10.41 -13.23
C VAL A 110 -1.67 10.24 -14.69
N TRP A 111 -1.64 9.00 -15.18
CA TRP A 111 -1.18 8.63 -16.53
C TRP A 111 -2.33 8.27 -17.47
#